data_AF-A0A1H4AQD8-F1
#
_entry.id   AF-A0A1H4AQD8-F1
#
_cell.length_a   1.000
_cell.length_b   1.000
_cell.length_c   1.000
_cell.angle_alpha   90.00
_cell.angle_beta   90.00
_cell.angle_gamma   90.00
#
_symmetry.space_group_name_H-M   'P 1'
#
loop_
_entity.id
_entity.type
_entity.pdbx_description
1 polymer ?
#
loop_
_entity_poly.entity_id
_entity_poly.type
_entity_poly.pdbx_seq_one_letter_code
_entity_poly.pdbx_strand_id
1 'polypeptide(L)'
;MGRRSFALAASPELRATYMQNNTIAVGKYLVTPLTRLIGANAYAASVSVRQGMHDRIFRLLPSFTNETQALRYALDQGRLMVTHNQLL
;
A
#
# COMPACT_ATOMS: atom_id res chain seq x y z
N MET A 1 -11.42 6.32 18.99
CA MET A 1 -10.59 7.09 18.02
C MET A 1 -9.97 6.10 17.04
N GLY A 2 -10.75 5.67 16.04
CA GLY A 2 -10.42 4.52 15.19
C GLY A 2 -9.63 4.93 13.96
N ARG A 3 -8.45 4.34 13.77
CA ARG A 3 -7.66 4.41 12.54
C ARG A 3 -8.45 3.75 11.40
N ARG A 4 -9.36 4.51 10.78
CA ARG A 4 -10.01 4.08 9.54
C ARG A 4 -8.99 4.24 8.42
N SER A 5 -8.25 3.18 8.14
CA SER A 5 -7.35 3.09 6.99
C SER A 5 -8.21 3.12 5.73
N PHE A 6 -8.26 4.29 5.07
CA PHE A 6 -9.21 4.57 4.00
C PHE A 6 -8.76 4.10 2.61
N ALA A 7 -7.48 3.80 2.38
CA ALA A 7 -6.97 3.52 1.02
C ALA A 7 -7.48 2.19 0.40
N LEU A 8 -8.15 1.36 1.20
CA LEU A 8 -8.85 0.13 0.78
C LEU A 8 -10.38 0.31 0.70
N ALA A 9 -10.90 1.51 1.00
CA ALA A 9 -12.35 1.78 1.00
C ALA A 9 -12.92 1.98 -0.41
N ALA A 10 -12.09 2.24 -1.43
CA ALA A 10 -12.53 2.48 -2.81
C ALA A 10 -12.76 1.21 -3.65
N SER A 11 -12.35 0.03 -3.16
CA SER A 11 -12.45 -1.24 -3.91
C SER A 11 -12.74 -2.40 -2.95
N PRO A 12 -14.02 -2.70 -2.65
CA PRO A 12 -14.43 -3.75 -1.71
C PRO A 12 -13.81 -5.12 -1.99
N GLU A 13 -13.62 -5.46 -3.26
CA GLU A 13 -13.02 -6.70 -3.75
C GLU A 13 -11.55 -6.88 -3.35
N LEU A 14 -10.82 -5.78 -3.09
CA LEU A 14 -9.42 -5.84 -2.65
C LEU A 14 -9.28 -6.09 -1.15
N ARG A 15 -10.35 -5.87 -0.36
CA ARG A 15 -10.32 -5.94 1.11
C ARG A 15 -10.11 -7.34 1.66
N ALA A 16 -10.64 -8.36 0.99
CA ALA A 16 -10.49 -9.74 1.45
C ALA A 16 -9.07 -10.29 1.19
N THR A 17 -8.32 -9.64 0.31
CA THR A 17 -7.09 -10.21 -0.28
C THR A 17 -5.81 -9.50 0.16
N TYR A 18 -5.89 -8.22 0.57
CA TYR A 18 -4.73 -7.43 0.98
C TYR A 18 -4.75 -7.11 2.47
N MET A 19 -3.66 -7.47 3.16
CA MET A 19 -3.35 -6.99 4.51
C MET A 19 -2.73 -5.59 4.38
N GLN A 20 -3.07 -4.69 5.31
CA GLN A 20 -2.57 -3.31 5.32
C GLN A 20 -2.01 -2.96 6.69
N ASN A 21 -1.04 -2.04 6.73
CA ASN A 21 -0.50 -1.56 8.00
C ASN A 21 -0.14 -0.07 7.93
N ASN A 22 -0.55 0.70 8.94
CA ASN A 22 -0.07 2.07 9.19
C ASN A 22 -0.05 3.02 7.97
N THR A 23 -1.24 3.48 7.55
CA THR A 23 -1.36 4.57 6.55
C THR A 23 -0.70 5.84 7.05
N ILE A 24 0.03 6.55 6.17
CA ILE A 24 0.68 7.82 6.48
C ILE A 24 0.21 8.92 5.54
N ALA A 25 0.28 10.17 6.00
CA ALA A 25 0.12 11.34 5.14
C ALA A 25 1.50 11.87 4.73
N VAL A 26 1.66 12.17 3.44
CA VAL A 26 2.85 12.83 2.88
C VAL A 26 2.37 14.00 2.02
N GLY A 27 2.40 15.21 2.57
CA GLY A 27 1.77 16.38 1.95
C GLY A 27 0.30 16.13 1.66
N LYS A 28 -0.11 16.26 0.39
CA LYS A 28 -1.49 16.03 -0.08
C LYS A 28 -1.87 14.56 -0.32
N TYR A 29 -0.93 13.64 -0.11
CA TYR A 29 -1.11 12.23 -0.42
C TYR A 29 -1.34 11.40 0.84
N LEU A 30 -2.22 10.40 0.77
CA LEU A 30 -2.22 9.30 1.73
C LEU A 30 -1.54 8.10 1.10
N VAL A 31 -0.58 7.52 1.82
CA VAL A 31 0.18 6.34 1.39
C VAL A 31 -0.19 5.20 2.32
N THR A 32 -0.75 4.14 1.75
CA THR A 32 -1.12 2.93 2.48
C THR A 32 -0.42 1.72 1.90
N PRO A 33 0.52 1.11 2.65
CA PRO A 33 1.16 -0.11 2.21
C PRO A 33 0.19 -1.27 2.33
N LEU A 34 0.21 -2.11 1.31
CA LEU A 34 -0.62 -3.28 1.12
C LEU A 34 0.29 -4.48 0.89
N THR A 35 -0.11 -5.64 1.39
CA THR A 35 0.57 -6.90 1.11
C THR A 35 -0.45 -7.99 0.86
N ARG A 36 -0.10 -8.94 0.00
CA ARG A 36 -0.95 -10.08 -0.35
C ARG A 36 -0.12 -11.35 -0.29
N LEU A 37 -0.67 -12.40 0.32
CA LEU A 37 -0.10 -13.74 0.24
C LEU A 37 -0.30 -14.29 -1.19
N ILE A 38 0.81 -14.66 -1.85
CA ILE A 38 0.85 -15.16 -3.23
C ILE A 38 1.40 -16.60 -3.34
N GLY A 39 1.67 -17.25 -2.21
CA GLY A 39 2.17 -18.63 -2.13
C GLY A 39 2.34 -19.06 -0.67
N ALA A 40 2.86 -20.26 -0.42
CA ALA A 40 2.93 -20.84 0.93
C ALA A 40 3.63 -19.93 1.96
N ASN A 41 4.68 -19.21 1.56
CA ASN A 41 5.40 -18.23 2.38
C ASN A 41 5.91 -17.07 1.50
N ALA A 42 5.07 -16.58 0.59
CA ALA A 42 5.45 -15.51 -0.33
C ALA A 42 4.43 -14.37 -0.30
N TYR A 43 4.91 -13.16 -0.08
CA TYR A 43 4.12 -11.95 0.06
C TYR A 43 4.47 -10.96 -1.06
N ALA A 44 3.47 -10.54 -1.83
CA ALA A 44 3.61 -9.47 -2.81
C ALA A 44 3.35 -8.12 -2.13
N ALA A 45 4.24 -7.16 -2.36
CA ALA A 45 4.08 -5.79 -1.88
C ALA A 45 3.32 -4.93 -2.90
N SER A 46 2.37 -4.16 -2.41
CA SER A 46 1.66 -3.14 -3.19
C SER A 46 1.50 -1.86 -2.35
N VAL A 47 1.28 -0.72 -2.97
CA VAL A 47 0.98 0.51 -2.25
C VAL A 47 -0.20 1.23 -2.89
N SER A 48 -1.14 1.67 -2.06
CA SER A 48 -2.20 2.59 -2.50
C SER A 48 -1.78 4.02 -2.17
N VAL A 49 -1.82 4.88 -3.18
CA VAL A 49 -1.56 6.31 -3.07
C VAL A 49 -2.85 7.04 -3.40
N ARG A 50 -3.43 7.69 -2.38
CA ARG A 50 -4.60 8.54 -2.54
C ARG A 50 -4.21 9.98 -2.77
N GLN A 51 -4.86 10.63 -3.72
CA GLN A 51 -4.88 12.08 -3.87
C GLN A 51 -6.33 12.57 -3.99
N GLY A 52 -6.82 13.26 -2.95
CA GLY A 52 -8.23 13.65 -2.90
C GLY A 52 -9.15 12.42 -2.86
N MET A 53 -10.01 12.27 -3.87
CA MET A 53 -10.97 11.15 -3.97
C MET A 53 -10.45 9.96 -4.77
N HIS A 54 -9.29 10.08 -5.42
CA HIS A 54 -8.77 9.03 -6.31
C HIS A 54 -7.63 8.27 -5.64
N ASP A 55 -7.71 6.94 -5.69
CA ASP A 55 -6.64 6.02 -5.29
C ASP A 55 -5.94 5.45 -6.53
N ARG A 56 -4.61 5.34 -6.46
CA ARG A 56 -3.80 4.57 -7.41
C ARG A 56 -3.10 3.45 -6.66
N ILE A 57 -3.17 2.23 -7.18
CA ILE A 57 -2.51 1.07 -6.58
C ILE A 57 -1.33 0.66 -7.46
N PHE A 58 -0.15 0.65 -6.85
CA PHE A 58 1.09 0.21 -7.49
C PHE A 58 1.46 -1.17 -6.96
N ARG A 59 1.60 -2.14 -7.87
CA ARG A 59 2.15 -3.47 -7.54
C ARG A 59 3.66 -3.40 -7.70
N LEU A 60 4.38 -3.83 -6.67
CA LEU A 60 5.84 -3.80 -6.67
C LEU A 60 6.39 -5.18 -7.06
N LEU A 61 7.55 -5.20 -7.71
CA LEU A 61 8.12 -6.42 -8.27
C LEU A 61 8.69 -7.41 -7.23
N PRO A 62 9.36 -6.99 -6.13
CA PRO A 62 9.88 -7.95 -5.17
C PRO A 62 8.76 -8.66 -4.41
N SER A 63 8.92 -9.97 -4.24
CA SER A 63 8.18 -10.76 -3.25
C SER A 63 9.05 -10.99 -2.02
N PHE A 64 8.39 -11.24 -0.88
CA PHE A 64 9.04 -11.36 0.42
C PHE A 64 8.59 -12.63 1.11
N THR A 65 9.45 -13.22 1.93
CA THR A 65 9.08 -14.36 2.79
C THR A 65 8.39 -13.93 4.09
N ASN A 66 8.39 -12.63 4.39
CA ASN A 66 7.84 -12.05 5.60
C ASN A 66 6.90 -10.89 5.26
N GLU A 67 5.67 -10.94 5.78
CA GLU A 67 4.64 -9.91 5.62
C GLU A 67 5.13 -8.51 6.02
N THR A 68 5.83 -8.41 7.15
CA THR A 68 6.32 -7.15 7.70
C THR A 68 7.37 -6.52 6.80
N GLN A 69 8.22 -7.34 6.15
CA GLN A 69 9.19 -6.83 5.18
C GLN A 69 8.50 -6.28 3.93
N ALA A 70 7.48 -6.98 3.42
CA ALA A 70 6.67 -6.51 2.29
C ALA A 70 5.98 -5.18 2.59
N LEU A 71 5.38 -5.05 3.79
CA LEU A 71 4.71 -3.82 4.22
C LEU A 71 5.67 -2.64 4.39
N ARG A 72 6.84 -2.86 5.01
CA ARG A 72 7.87 -1.83 5.16
C ARG A 72 8.37 -1.37 3.79
N TYR A 73 8.67 -2.31 2.91
CA TYR A 73 9.10 -2.03 1.55
C TYR A 73 8.03 -1.23 0.77
N ALA A 74 6.77 -1.64 0.84
CA ALA A 74 5.66 -0.91 0.22
C ALA A 74 5.54 0.54 0.73
N LEU A 75 5.74 0.75 2.03
CA LEU A 75 5.67 2.08 2.63
C LEU A 75 6.80 2.98 2.14
N ASP A 76 8.03 2.47 2.12
CA ASP A 76 9.20 3.21 1.66
C ASP A 76 9.08 3.56 0.17
N GLN A 77 8.66 2.61 -0.67
CA GLN A 77 8.42 2.87 -2.09
C GLN A 77 7.29 3.90 -2.29
N GLY A 78 6.19 3.78 -1.56
CA GLY A 78 5.10 4.74 -1.63
C GLY A 78 5.52 6.17 -1.26
N ARG A 79 6.36 6.32 -0.23
CA ARG A 79 6.97 7.61 0.13
C ARG A 79 7.84 8.16 -1.00
N LEU A 80 8.73 7.33 -1.55
CA LEU A 80 9.60 7.74 -2.66
C LEU A 80 8.78 8.20 -3.87
N MET A 81 7.72 7.48 -4.23
CA MET A 81 6.85 7.81 -5.35
C MET A 81 6.22 9.21 -5.21
N VAL A 82 5.66 9.53 -4.04
CA VAL A 82 4.97 10.80 -3.83
C VAL A 82 5.95 11.97 -3.61
N THR A 83 7.14 11.71 -3.07
CA THR A 83 8.18 12.73 -2.91
C THR A 83 8.87 13.08 -4.23
N HIS A 84 9.08 12.09 -5.11
CA HIS A 84 9.73 12.29 -6.41
C HIS A 84 8.74 12.47 -7.57
N ASN A 85 7.44 12.59 -7.27
CA ASN A 85 6.36 12.73 -8.26
C ASN A 85 6.36 11.62 -9.34
N GLN A 86 6.68 10.38 -8.96
CA GLN A 86 6.73 9.20 -9.84
C GLN A 86 5.36 8.52 -9.99
N LEU A 87 4.28 9.29 -9.95
CA LEU A 87 2.91 8.76 -10.01
C LEU A 87 2.35 8.70 -11.45
N LEU A 88 3.22 8.81 -12.45
CA LEU A 88 2.87 8.88 -13.88
C LEU A 88 2.51 7.50 -14.43
#